data_AF-A0A9E7GTT4-F1
#
_entry.id   AF-A0A9E7GTT4-F1
#
_cell.length_a   1.000
_cell.length_b   1.000
_cell.length_c   1.000
_cell.angle_alpha   90.00
_cell.angle_beta   90.00
_cell.angle_gamma   90.00
#
_symmetry.space_group_name_H-M   'P 1'
#
loop_
_entity.id
_entity.type
_entity.pdbx_description
1 polymer ?
#
loop_
_entity_poly.entity_id
_entity_poly.type
_entity_poly.pdbx_seq_one_letter_code
_entity_poly.pdbx_strand_id
1 'polypeptide(L)'
;MRPLPRDSPLRVEHYFSTDGKWCYVLLWVVERGRKATRWALLKKRLIAACPPASSPLGIDSYYFNRRQETATEQNPQVFLFMFSCYDRMGLLHDVTEVLCELELTIRRVKVSTTPDGRVVDLFLVTDTRELLHTKNRKDEACTQLRAVLGDSMCSCDIELASAELAECLQASSSLPPSVTEEMITLEFQEEPSSSLPRSSVSVDNSLSHAHSLIQIQCHDHKGLLYDIMRTLKDYNIQISYGRFNAAENGNCNIDLFVVQNDGKKIVDCNKQKALCSRLRMELSCSLQVNLISRGPDTELIVANPVELSGKGRPLVFYDITLALKILKIRIFLAEIGRHVVGDREWEVYRVHLGDDHELCESRDKIVEAVTKMLMGWH
;
A
#
# COMPACT_ATOMS: atom_id res chain seq x y z
N MET A 1 -8.61 31.83 -8.76
CA MET A 1 -9.11 31.17 -9.99
C MET A 1 -8.88 32.10 -11.17
N ARG A 2 -7.94 31.77 -12.06
CA ARG A 2 -7.89 32.32 -13.42
C ARG A 2 -8.06 31.15 -14.38
N PRO A 3 -9.01 31.19 -15.32
CA PRO A 3 -9.09 30.19 -16.37
C PRO A 3 -8.05 30.52 -17.45
N LEU A 4 -7.22 29.54 -17.80
CA LEU A 4 -6.38 29.54 -19.00
C LEU A 4 -6.79 28.33 -19.87
N PRO A 5 -6.45 28.34 -21.17
CA PRO A 5 -7.32 27.88 -22.26
C PRO A 5 -7.45 26.36 -22.38
N ARG A 6 -8.59 25.95 -22.95
CA ARG A 6 -9.18 24.60 -23.00
C ARG A 6 -8.45 23.54 -23.83
N ASP A 7 -7.24 23.80 -24.33
CA ASP A 7 -6.56 22.87 -25.26
C ASP A 7 -5.21 22.37 -24.72
N SER A 8 -5.09 22.20 -23.40
CA SER A 8 -3.95 21.48 -22.81
C SER A 8 -4.34 20.01 -22.66
N PRO A 9 -3.61 19.04 -23.23
CA PRO A 9 -3.83 17.62 -22.95
C PRO A 9 -3.77 17.43 -21.43
N LEU A 10 -4.67 16.61 -20.87
CA LEU A 10 -4.88 16.46 -19.42
C LEU A 10 -3.63 15.86 -18.77
N ARG A 11 -2.61 16.68 -18.52
CA ARG A 11 -1.38 16.32 -17.83
C ARG A 11 -1.64 16.36 -16.34
N VAL A 12 -1.37 15.25 -15.67
CA VAL A 12 -1.30 15.19 -14.22
C VAL A 12 0.12 15.61 -13.85
N GLU A 13 0.24 16.79 -13.25
CA GLU A 13 1.50 17.31 -12.74
C GLU A 13 1.47 17.35 -11.21
N HIS A 14 2.53 16.83 -10.60
CA HIS A 14 2.74 16.91 -9.17
C HIS A 14 4.11 17.53 -8.90
N TYR A 15 4.13 18.48 -7.97
CA TYR A 15 5.36 19.12 -7.51
C TYR A 15 5.50 18.89 -6.02
N PHE A 16 6.71 18.61 -5.60
CA PHE A 16 7.02 18.56 -4.18
C PHE A 16 8.36 19.22 -3.90
N SER A 17 8.46 19.86 -2.75
CA SER A 17 9.67 20.49 -2.26
C SER A 17 9.75 20.29 -0.77
N THR A 18 10.95 19.99 -0.27
CA THR A 18 11.17 19.80 1.17
C THR A 18 12.54 20.31 1.58
N ASP A 19 12.60 20.87 2.78
CA ASP A 19 13.85 21.28 3.44
C ASP A 19 14.35 20.21 4.45
N GLY A 20 13.68 19.05 4.49
CA GLY A 20 13.94 17.97 5.45
C GLY A 20 13.18 18.10 6.78
N LYS A 21 12.50 19.23 7.01
CA LYS A 21 11.60 19.45 8.16
C LYS A 21 10.16 19.68 7.69
N TRP A 22 10.00 20.46 6.64
CA TRP A 22 8.76 20.86 6.01
C TRP A 22 8.73 20.37 4.58
N CYS A 23 7.57 19.88 4.16
CA CYS A 23 7.32 19.53 2.78
C CYS A 23 6.12 20.32 2.25
N TYR A 24 6.29 20.92 1.09
CA TYR A 24 5.22 21.50 0.31
C TYR A 24 4.91 20.56 -0.86
N VAL A 25 3.65 20.11 -0.94
CA VAL A 25 3.17 19.23 -2.01
C VAL A 25 2.05 19.94 -2.75
N LEU A 26 2.24 20.12 -4.06
CA LEU A 26 1.23 20.64 -4.97
C LEU A 26 0.75 19.50 -5.88
N LEU A 27 -0.54 19.19 -5.78
CA LEU A 27 -1.16 18.12 -6.55
C LEU A 27 -2.17 18.71 -7.54
N TRP A 28 -1.95 18.48 -8.83
CA TRP A 28 -3.01 18.61 -9.83
C TRP A 28 -3.74 17.28 -9.98
N VAL A 29 -4.94 17.18 -9.40
CA VAL A 29 -5.70 15.92 -9.38
C VAL A 29 -6.80 15.96 -10.41
N VAL A 30 -6.83 14.96 -11.29
CA VAL A 30 -7.87 14.76 -12.30
C VAL A 30 -8.52 13.41 -12.04
N GLU A 31 -9.84 13.34 -12.18
CA GLU A 31 -10.57 12.07 -12.09
C GLU A 31 -10.19 11.17 -13.28
N ARG A 32 -9.70 9.97 -13.00
CA ARG A 32 -9.45 8.91 -13.98
C ARG A 32 -10.34 7.71 -13.65
N GLY A 33 -11.13 7.25 -14.62
CA GLY A 33 -11.96 6.04 -14.50
C GLY A 33 -13.47 6.32 -14.41
N ARG A 34 -14.25 5.25 -14.17
CA ARG A 34 -15.73 5.30 -14.15
C ARG A 34 -16.34 5.45 -12.75
N LYS A 35 -15.58 5.21 -11.68
CA LYS A 35 -16.07 5.33 -10.29
C LYS A 35 -15.96 6.80 -9.84
N ALA A 36 -17.01 7.30 -9.20
CA ALA A 36 -17.02 8.65 -8.66
C ALA A 36 -15.98 8.82 -7.54
N THR A 37 -15.13 9.82 -7.70
CA THR A 37 -14.08 10.15 -6.73
C THR A 37 -14.68 10.81 -5.48
N ARG A 38 -14.33 10.30 -4.29
CA ARG A 38 -14.79 10.85 -3.00
C ARG A 38 -13.97 12.07 -2.59
N TRP A 39 -14.11 13.16 -3.34
CA TRP A 39 -13.36 14.41 -3.15
C TRP A 39 -13.41 14.97 -1.72
N ALA A 40 -14.55 14.82 -1.03
CA ALA A 40 -14.70 15.26 0.35
C ALA A 40 -13.80 14.48 1.32
N LEU A 41 -13.69 13.16 1.17
CA LEU A 41 -12.82 12.33 2.00
C LEU A 41 -11.35 12.63 1.71
N LEU A 42 -10.98 12.75 0.43
CA LEU A 42 -9.62 13.12 0.03
C LEU A 42 -9.21 14.46 0.66
N LYS A 43 -10.07 15.48 0.53
CA LYS A 43 -9.85 16.79 1.15
C LYS A 43 -9.70 16.69 2.67
N LYS A 44 -10.59 15.95 3.34
CA LYS A 44 -10.53 15.74 4.80
C LYS A 44 -9.21 15.11 5.22
N ARG A 45 -8.74 14.08 4.52
CA ARG A 45 -7.47 13.38 4.80
C ARG A 45 -6.26 14.27 4.55
N LEU A 46 -6.23 15.01 3.43
CA LEU A 46 -5.13 15.94 3.14
C LEU A 46 -5.03 17.04 4.20
N ILE A 47 -6.17 17.60 4.63
CA ILE A 47 -6.19 18.60 5.71
C ILE A 47 -5.72 18.00 7.03
N ALA A 48 -6.15 16.77 7.36
CA ALA A 48 -5.74 16.10 8.60
C ALA A 48 -4.24 15.74 8.62
N ALA A 49 -3.61 15.56 7.45
CA ALA A 49 -2.17 15.36 7.34
C ALA A 49 -1.37 16.66 7.49
N CYS A 50 -2.01 17.82 7.29
CA CYS A 50 -1.37 19.11 7.50
C CYS A 50 -1.20 19.40 9.00
N PRO A 51 -0.09 20.07 9.38
CA PRO A 51 0.09 20.53 10.77
C PRO A 51 -1.05 21.50 11.15
N PRO A 52 -1.54 21.46 12.40
CA PRO A 52 -2.57 22.40 12.85
C PRO A 52 -2.04 23.83 12.74
N ALA A 53 -2.76 24.69 12.01
CA ALA A 53 -2.33 26.04 11.64
C ALA A 53 -2.32 27.07 12.80
N SER A 54 -2.48 26.63 14.04
CA SER A 54 -2.64 27.50 15.21
C SER A 54 -1.32 27.71 15.96
N SER A 55 -0.67 28.82 15.62
CA SER A 55 0.50 29.44 16.28
C SER A 55 1.88 28.79 16.03
N PRO A 56 2.93 29.59 15.70
CA PRO A 56 4.31 29.09 15.55
C PRO A 56 4.87 28.41 16.81
N LEU A 57 4.34 28.72 18.00
CA LEU A 57 4.69 28.04 19.26
C LEU A 57 3.93 26.72 19.48
N GLY A 58 2.72 26.56 18.90
CA GLY A 58 1.92 25.33 18.99
C GLY A 58 2.40 24.24 18.02
N ILE A 59 3.11 24.65 16.97
CA ILE A 59 3.77 23.76 16.02
C ILE A 59 4.90 23.00 16.73
N ASP A 60 5.81 23.69 17.42
CA ASP A 60 6.93 23.04 18.11
C ASP A 60 6.47 22.05 19.19
N SER A 61 5.39 22.34 19.93
CA SER A 61 4.84 21.41 20.93
C SER A 61 4.12 20.21 20.32
N TYR A 62 3.36 20.40 19.23
CA TYR A 62 2.74 19.30 18.47
C TYR A 62 3.79 18.32 17.94
N TYR A 63 4.90 18.84 17.40
CA TYR A 63 5.98 18.01 16.88
C TYR A 63 6.87 17.40 17.97
N PHE A 64 7.10 18.09 19.09
CA PHE A 64 7.81 17.53 20.25
C PHE A 64 7.06 16.32 20.81
N ASN A 65 5.73 16.42 20.94
CA ASN A 65 4.90 15.29 21.36
C ASN A 65 4.90 14.15 20.33
N ARG A 66 4.78 14.44 19.03
CA ARG A 66 4.87 13.41 17.99
C ARG A 66 6.26 12.73 17.94
N ARG A 67 7.35 13.47 18.22
CA ARG A 67 8.70 12.91 18.34
C ARG A 67 8.87 12.04 19.58
N GLN A 68 8.24 12.40 20.69
CA GLN A 68 8.20 11.56 21.90
C GLN A 68 7.36 10.30 21.68
N GLU A 69 6.23 10.39 20.97
CA GLU A 69 5.41 9.23 20.58
C GLU A 69 6.19 8.26 19.68
N THR A 70 7.01 8.77 18.74
CA THR A 70 7.93 7.92 17.95
C THR A 70 9.11 7.36 18.75
N ALA A 71 9.39 7.89 19.95
CA ALA A 71 10.46 7.41 20.84
C ALA A 71 9.96 6.37 21.86
N THR A 72 8.64 6.28 22.07
CA THR A 72 8.02 5.17 22.78
C THR A 72 7.58 4.12 21.77
N GLU A 73 8.38 3.08 21.57
CA GLU A 73 7.97 1.86 20.86
C GLU A 73 6.85 1.15 21.66
N GLN A 74 5.64 1.70 21.65
CA GLN A 74 4.47 0.94 22.07
C GLN A 74 4.03 0.09 20.88
N ASN A 75 4.02 -1.22 21.07
CA ASN A 75 3.45 -2.13 20.08
C ASN A 75 2.00 -1.67 19.80
N PRO A 76 1.63 -1.46 18.52
CA PRO A 76 0.31 -0.96 18.18
C PRO A 76 -0.76 -1.91 18.73
N GLN A 77 -1.75 -1.35 19.43
CA GLN A 77 -2.83 -2.14 19.99
C GLN A 77 -3.61 -2.84 18.87
N VAL A 78 -3.72 -4.16 18.99
CA VAL A 78 -4.51 -4.99 18.08
C VAL A 78 -5.91 -5.14 18.65
N PHE A 79 -6.91 -4.94 17.80
CA PHE A 79 -8.32 -5.08 18.13
C PHE A 79 -8.93 -6.23 17.35
N LEU A 80 -9.82 -6.96 18.01
CA LEU A 80 -10.69 -7.94 17.37
C LEU A 80 -11.97 -7.23 16.94
N PHE A 81 -12.18 -7.14 15.64
CA PHE A 81 -13.40 -6.64 15.02
C PHE A 81 -14.19 -7.85 14.51
N MET A 82 -15.36 -8.07 15.09
CA MET A 82 -16.25 -9.18 14.73
C MET A 82 -17.56 -8.62 14.19
N PHE A 83 -18.05 -9.17 13.09
CA PHE A 83 -19.41 -8.89 12.64
C PHE A 83 -20.09 -10.16 12.14
N SER A 84 -21.42 -10.16 12.20
CA SER A 84 -22.24 -11.19 11.58
C SER A 84 -23.22 -10.57 10.59
N CYS A 85 -23.34 -11.18 9.41
CA CYS A 85 -24.34 -10.81 8.41
C CYS A 85 -24.72 -11.99 7.52
N TYR A 86 -25.73 -11.81 6.66
CA TYR A 86 -26.02 -12.78 5.60
C TYR A 86 -24.93 -12.77 4.52
N ASP A 87 -24.52 -13.96 4.07
CA ASP A 87 -23.46 -14.09 3.07
C ASP A 87 -23.89 -13.52 1.71
N ARG A 88 -22.95 -12.85 1.04
CA ARG A 88 -23.09 -12.44 -0.36
C ARG A 88 -21.74 -12.30 -1.04
N MET A 89 -21.72 -12.55 -2.36
CA MET A 89 -20.51 -12.38 -3.15
C MET A 89 -19.95 -10.95 -3.03
N GLY A 90 -18.67 -10.85 -2.67
CA GLY A 90 -17.98 -9.58 -2.49
C GLY A 90 -18.18 -8.92 -1.13
N LEU A 91 -18.83 -9.58 -0.16
CA LEU A 91 -19.02 -9.07 1.20
C LEU A 91 -17.71 -8.62 1.84
N LEU A 92 -16.68 -9.47 1.81
CA LEU A 92 -15.38 -9.16 2.41
C LEU A 92 -14.74 -7.90 1.82
N HIS A 93 -14.90 -7.68 0.51
CA HIS A 93 -14.41 -6.47 -0.14
C HIS A 93 -15.15 -5.22 0.35
N ASP A 94 -16.48 -5.28 0.44
CA ASP A 94 -17.29 -4.15 0.92
C ASP A 94 -16.93 -3.78 2.37
N VAL A 95 -16.63 -4.76 3.22
CA VAL A 95 -16.13 -4.53 4.58
C VAL A 95 -14.72 -3.94 4.54
N THR A 96 -13.83 -4.51 3.73
CA THR A 96 -12.44 -4.03 3.59
C THR A 96 -12.41 -2.58 3.11
N GLU A 97 -13.33 -2.17 2.23
CA GLU A 97 -13.53 -0.79 1.80
C GLU A 97 -13.82 0.12 3.00
N VAL A 98 -14.81 -0.22 3.83
CA VAL A 98 -15.15 0.53 5.04
C VAL A 98 -13.97 0.62 6.01
N LEU A 99 -13.28 -0.49 6.28
CA LEU A 99 -12.12 -0.50 7.18
C LEU A 99 -10.99 0.39 6.65
N CYS A 100 -10.74 0.35 5.33
CA CYS A 100 -9.77 1.22 4.66
C CYS A 100 -10.16 2.70 4.71
N GLU A 101 -11.45 3.03 4.60
CA GLU A 101 -11.98 4.39 4.76
C GLU A 101 -11.80 4.91 6.19
N LEU A 102 -11.95 4.01 7.16
CA LEU A 102 -11.69 4.28 8.56
C LEU A 102 -10.20 4.30 8.90
N GLU A 103 -9.27 3.99 7.99
CA GLU A 103 -7.82 3.91 8.29
C GLU A 103 -7.47 2.81 9.31
N LEU A 104 -8.29 1.75 9.34
CA LEU A 104 -8.03 0.52 10.08
C LEU A 104 -7.25 -0.44 9.17
N THR A 105 -6.10 -0.90 9.65
CA THR A 105 -5.24 -1.84 8.93
C THR A 105 -5.56 -3.25 9.38
N ILE A 106 -5.88 -4.13 8.43
CA ILE A 106 -6.16 -5.54 8.68
C ILE A 106 -4.83 -6.30 8.81
N ARG A 107 -4.72 -7.17 9.82
CA ARG A 107 -3.60 -8.10 10.04
C ARG A 107 -3.99 -9.54 9.71
N ARG A 108 -5.23 -9.90 10.00
CA ARG A 108 -5.79 -11.22 9.72
C ARG A 108 -7.28 -11.10 9.55
N VAL A 109 -7.84 -11.88 8.64
CA VAL A 109 -9.27 -12.12 8.56
C VAL A 109 -9.54 -13.61 8.51
N LYS A 110 -10.48 -14.06 9.31
CA LYS A 110 -11.03 -15.41 9.23
C LYS A 110 -12.50 -15.29 8.85
N VAL A 111 -12.84 -15.87 7.69
CA VAL A 111 -14.21 -15.93 7.21
C VAL A 111 -14.80 -17.27 7.61
N SER A 112 -15.99 -17.27 8.17
CA SER A 112 -16.64 -18.51 8.62
C SER A 112 -18.13 -18.43 8.35
N THR A 113 -18.64 -19.36 7.55
CA THR A 113 -20.07 -19.47 7.25
C THR A 113 -20.71 -20.48 8.21
N THR A 114 -21.74 -20.06 8.91
CA THR A 114 -22.51 -20.91 9.82
C THR A 114 -23.54 -21.75 9.05
N PRO A 115 -24.02 -22.88 9.60
CA PRO A 115 -24.97 -23.77 8.91
C PRO A 115 -26.31 -23.13 8.54
N ASP A 116 -26.69 -22.04 9.22
CA ASP A 116 -27.88 -21.23 8.91
C ASP A 116 -27.67 -20.20 7.79
N GLY A 117 -26.50 -20.24 7.12
CA GLY A 117 -26.18 -19.41 5.96
C GLY A 117 -25.72 -17.98 6.30
N ARG A 118 -25.41 -17.70 7.58
CA ARG A 118 -24.79 -16.44 8.00
C ARG A 118 -23.28 -16.55 7.93
N VAL A 119 -22.64 -15.40 7.85
CA VAL A 119 -21.19 -15.26 7.97
C VAL A 119 -20.90 -14.66 9.34
N VAL A 120 -19.86 -15.18 9.99
CA VAL A 120 -19.23 -14.60 11.17
C VAL A 120 -17.78 -14.35 10.81
N ASP A 121 -17.47 -13.10 10.46
CA ASP A 121 -16.13 -12.69 10.08
C ASP A 121 -15.41 -12.08 11.27
N LEU A 122 -14.17 -12.51 11.45
CA LEU A 122 -13.27 -12.07 12.50
C LEU A 122 -12.08 -11.37 11.87
N PHE A 123 -11.90 -10.08 12.15
CA PHE A 123 -10.77 -9.28 11.70
C PHE A 123 -9.91 -8.91 12.90
N LEU A 124 -8.61 -9.12 12.77
CA LEU A 124 -7.65 -8.53 13.67
C LEU A 124 -7.12 -7.26 13.00
N VAL A 125 -7.35 -6.11 13.63
CA VAL A 125 -7.07 -4.80 13.05
C VAL A 125 -6.24 -3.93 13.98
N THR A 126 -5.48 -3.00 13.39
CA THR A 126 -4.78 -1.92 14.11
C THR A 126 -5.30 -0.57 13.62
N ASP A 127 -5.49 0.41 14.50
CA ASP A 127 -5.97 1.74 14.13
C ASP A 127 -4.80 2.70 13.89
N THR A 128 -4.67 3.19 12.66
CA THR A 128 -3.63 4.18 12.29
C THR A 128 -3.80 5.49 13.05
N ARG A 129 -5.03 5.80 13.50
CA ARG A 129 -5.30 7.00 14.30
C ARG A 129 -5.12 6.78 15.80
N GLU A 130 -4.92 5.54 16.24
CA GLU A 130 -4.77 5.16 17.65
C GLU A 130 -5.96 5.55 18.54
N LEU A 131 -7.17 5.68 17.97
CA LEU A 131 -8.38 6.10 18.69
C LEU A 131 -9.39 4.98 18.92
N LEU A 132 -9.17 3.77 18.38
CA LEU A 132 -10.12 2.65 18.42
C LEU A 132 -10.36 2.09 19.84
N HIS A 133 -9.52 2.46 20.81
CA HIS A 133 -9.78 2.21 22.23
C HIS A 133 -10.99 3.04 22.75
N THR A 134 -11.34 4.14 22.10
CA THR A 134 -12.45 5.02 22.50
C THR A 134 -13.80 4.50 22.01
N LYS A 135 -14.86 4.71 22.82
CA LYS A 135 -16.23 4.33 22.45
C LYS A 135 -16.71 5.02 21.17
N ASN A 136 -16.46 6.33 21.05
CA ASN A 136 -16.89 7.10 19.87
C ASN A 136 -16.33 6.54 18.56
N ARG A 137 -15.07 6.09 18.56
CA ARG A 137 -14.42 5.53 17.38
C ARG A 137 -14.98 4.15 17.02
N LYS A 138 -15.28 3.33 18.01
CA LYS A 138 -15.96 2.03 17.81
C LYS A 138 -17.37 2.23 17.26
N ASP A 139 -18.13 3.17 17.83
CA ASP A 139 -19.49 3.49 17.40
C ASP A 139 -19.50 4.06 15.96
N GLU A 140 -18.54 4.91 15.60
CA GLU A 140 -18.34 5.39 14.22
C GLU A 140 -18.10 4.21 13.26
N ALA A 141 -17.19 3.30 13.62
CA ALA A 141 -16.84 2.16 12.79
C ALA A 141 -18.04 1.23 12.55
N CYS A 142 -18.76 0.85 13.61
CA CYS A 142 -19.96 0.02 13.48
C CYS A 142 -21.10 0.73 12.73
N THR A 143 -21.24 2.05 12.89
CA THR A 143 -22.25 2.82 12.14
C THR A 143 -21.94 2.85 10.64
N GLN A 144 -20.68 3.08 10.25
CA GLN A 144 -20.30 3.05 8.84
C GLN A 144 -20.44 1.66 8.23
N LEU A 145 -20.09 0.61 8.97
CA LEU A 145 -20.27 -0.76 8.49
C LEU A 145 -21.76 -1.09 8.29
N ARG A 146 -22.62 -0.71 9.24
CA ARG A 146 -24.07 -0.87 9.11
C ARG A 146 -24.64 -0.10 7.93
N ALA A 147 -24.11 1.08 7.61
CA ALA A 147 -24.55 1.84 6.45
C ALA A 147 -24.27 1.14 5.11
N VAL A 148 -23.21 0.33 5.03
CA VAL A 148 -22.85 -0.43 3.83
C VAL A 148 -23.52 -1.80 3.78
N LEU A 149 -23.62 -2.48 4.92
CA LEU A 149 -24.24 -3.81 5.01
C LEU A 149 -25.77 -3.77 5.09
N GLY A 150 -26.35 -2.62 5.45
CA GLY A 150 -27.79 -2.43 5.57
C GLY A 150 -28.43 -3.38 6.60
N ASP A 151 -29.67 -3.77 6.33
CA ASP A 151 -30.46 -4.67 7.19
C ASP A 151 -29.91 -6.09 7.25
N SER A 152 -28.94 -6.44 6.40
CA SER A 152 -28.29 -7.75 6.41
C SER A 152 -27.36 -7.95 7.61
N MET A 153 -26.97 -6.88 8.31
CA MET A 153 -26.05 -6.92 9.44
C MET A 153 -26.77 -7.32 10.74
N CYS A 154 -26.35 -8.43 11.34
CA CYS A 154 -26.91 -8.96 12.59
C CYS A 154 -26.20 -8.40 13.84
N SER A 155 -24.87 -8.29 13.84
CA SER A 155 -24.09 -7.79 14.99
C SER A 155 -22.76 -7.17 14.54
N CYS A 156 -22.21 -6.27 15.38
CA CYS A 156 -20.92 -5.60 15.21
C CYS A 156 -20.28 -5.42 16.59
N ASP A 157 -19.15 -6.04 16.85
CA ASP A 157 -18.45 -5.95 18.13
C ASP A 157 -16.97 -5.67 17.91
N ILE A 158 -16.40 -4.76 18.71
CA ILE A 158 -15.00 -4.37 18.62
C ILE A 158 -14.36 -4.42 20.01
N GLU A 159 -13.45 -5.37 20.19
CA GLU A 159 -12.79 -5.65 21.46
C GLU A 159 -11.27 -5.53 21.33
N LEU A 160 -10.58 -5.31 22.45
CA LEU A 160 -9.11 -5.38 22.45
C LEU A 160 -8.71 -6.84 22.32
N ALA A 161 -7.78 -7.16 21.40
CA ALA A 161 -7.33 -8.53 21.23
C ALA A 161 -6.56 -8.99 22.48
N SER A 162 -6.74 -10.25 22.87
CA SER A 162 -5.95 -10.85 23.96
C SER A 162 -4.47 -10.94 23.57
N ALA A 163 -3.58 -10.97 24.56
CA ALA A 163 -2.14 -11.11 24.34
C ALA A 163 -1.82 -12.38 23.52
N GLU A 164 -2.51 -13.48 23.79
CA GLU A 164 -2.37 -14.75 23.07
C GLU A 164 -2.71 -14.62 21.57
N LEU A 165 -3.82 -13.94 21.24
CA LEU A 165 -4.20 -13.70 19.85
C LEU A 165 -3.23 -12.76 19.13
N ALA A 166 -2.66 -11.78 19.86
CA ALA A 166 -1.65 -10.88 19.33
C ALA A 166 -0.30 -11.58 19.08
N GLU A 167 0.10 -12.51 19.95
CA GLU A 167 1.32 -13.32 19.80
C GLU A 167 1.22 -14.31 18.63
N CYS A 168 0.07 -14.94 18.42
CA CYS A 168 -0.17 -15.79 17.25
C CYS A 168 -0.04 -15.05 15.90
N LEU A 169 -0.21 -13.72 15.88
CA LEU A 169 -0.01 -12.90 14.69
C LEU A 169 1.47 -12.58 14.42
N GLN A 170 2.28 -12.48 15.47
CA GLN A 170 3.72 -12.22 15.36
C GLN A 170 4.45 -13.45 14.80
N ALA A 171 3.97 -14.65 15.15
CA ALA A 171 4.42 -15.91 14.57
C ALA A 171 3.83 -16.10 13.15
N SER A 172 4.35 -15.34 12.18
CA SER A 172 3.98 -15.53 10.77
C SER A 172 4.36 -16.95 10.32
N SER A 173 3.42 -17.70 9.76
CA SER A 173 3.66 -19.07 9.30
C SER A 173 4.77 -19.13 8.26
N SER A 174 5.67 -20.11 8.31
CA SER A 174 6.77 -20.24 7.35
C SER A 174 6.29 -20.19 5.89
N LEU A 175 6.95 -19.40 5.06
CA LEU A 175 6.67 -19.33 3.63
C LEU A 175 7.14 -20.61 2.91
N PRO A 176 6.45 -21.04 1.84
CA PRO A 176 6.91 -22.13 1.00
C PRO A 176 8.26 -21.81 0.33
N PRO A 177 9.18 -22.79 0.20
CA PRO A 177 10.50 -22.58 -0.40
C PRO A 177 10.47 -21.98 -1.81
N SER A 178 9.51 -22.38 -2.64
CA SER A 178 9.37 -21.88 -4.01
C SER A 178 9.15 -20.37 -4.07
N VAL A 179 8.35 -19.83 -3.14
CA VAL A 179 8.06 -18.40 -3.08
C VAL A 179 9.29 -17.64 -2.57
N THR A 180 10.00 -18.18 -1.57
CA THR A 180 11.23 -17.56 -1.07
C THR A 180 12.35 -17.58 -2.10
N GLU A 181 12.48 -18.64 -2.90
CA GLU A 181 13.48 -18.74 -3.96
C GLU A 181 13.20 -17.75 -5.10
N GLU A 182 11.93 -17.57 -5.50
CA GLU A 182 11.53 -16.56 -6.48
C GLU A 182 11.78 -15.13 -5.98
N MET A 183 11.47 -14.86 -4.70
CA MET A 183 11.77 -13.57 -4.06
C MET A 183 13.26 -13.24 -4.13
N ILE A 184 14.11 -14.22 -3.77
CA ILE A 184 15.58 -14.08 -3.81
C ILE A 184 16.07 -13.92 -5.26
N THR A 185 15.54 -14.69 -6.20
CA THR A 185 15.97 -14.65 -7.61
C THR A 185 15.75 -13.27 -8.23
N LEU A 186 14.65 -12.60 -7.88
CA LEU A 186 14.33 -11.26 -8.35
C LEU A 186 15.27 -10.18 -7.79
N GLU A 187 15.92 -10.40 -6.64
CA GLU A 187 16.93 -9.48 -6.08
C GLU A 187 18.25 -9.52 -6.87
N PHE A 188 18.56 -10.64 -7.52
CA PHE A 188 19.79 -10.85 -8.27
C PHE A 188 19.64 -10.66 -9.80
N GLN A 189 18.44 -10.35 -10.29
CA GLN A 189 18.25 -10.03 -11.71
C GLN A 189 18.77 -8.62 -12.04
N GLU A 190 19.97 -8.55 -12.63
CA GLU A 190 20.56 -7.29 -13.14
C GLU A 190 19.89 -6.79 -14.43
N GLU A 191 19.23 -7.66 -15.21
CA GLU A 191 18.51 -7.30 -16.44
C GLU A 191 17.08 -7.88 -16.44
N PRO A 192 16.06 -7.07 -16.77
CA PRO A 192 14.69 -7.54 -16.84
C PRO A 192 14.49 -8.50 -18.02
N SER A 193 13.62 -9.50 -17.83
CA SER A 193 13.13 -10.35 -18.91
C SER A 193 12.53 -9.49 -20.04
N SER A 194 12.70 -9.93 -21.28
CA SER A 194 12.46 -9.17 -22.52
C SER A 194 11.01 -8.72 -22.79
N SER A 195 10.09 -8.93 -21.85
CA SER A 195 8.65 -8.68 -22.02
C SER A 195 8.12 -7.45 -21.27
N LEU A 196 8.88 -6.81 -20.38
CA LEU A 196 8.43 -5.64 -19.60
C LEU A 196 8.89 -4.31 -20.21
N PRO A 197 8.07 -3.25 -20.16
CA PRO A 197 8.44 -1.92 -20.65
C PRO A 197 9.66 -1.39 -19.89
N ARG A 198 10.74 -1.10 -20.63
CA ARG A 198 12.06 -0.77 -20.09
C ARG A 198 12.00 0.57 -19.34
N SER A 199 12.06 0.52 -18.00
CA SER A 199 12.22 1.71 -17.18
C SER A 199 13.65 2.22 -17.28
N SER A 200 13.83 3.51 -17.57
CA SER A 200 15.16 4.15 -17.58
C SER A 200 15.32 5.04 -16.37
N VAL A 201 16.46 4.88 -15.69
CA VAL A 201 16.86 5.70 -14.54
C VAL A 201 18.26 6.23 -14.83
N SER A 202 18.48 7.53 -14.66
CA SER A 202 19.78 8.18 -14.83
C SER A 202 20.03 9.17 -13.70
N VAL A 203 21.32 9.47 -13.45
CA VAL A 203 21.75 10.50 -12.50
C VAL A 203 22.58 11.55 -13.24
N ASP A 204 22.25 12.82 -13.06
CA ASP A 204 22.98 13.95 -13.60
C ASP A 204 23.39 14.91 -12.48
N ASN A 205 24.66 15.31 -12.46
CA ASN A 205 25.23 16.25 -11.51
C ASN A 205 25.52 17.62 -12.12
N SER A 206 25.18 17.86 -13.39
CA SER A 206 25.50 19.09 -14.13
C SER A 206 24.49 20.23 -13.92
N LEU A 207 23.21 19.90 -13.71
CA LEU A 207 22.10 20.88 -13.71
C LEU A 207 21.92 21.67 -12.40
N SER A 208 22.62 21.30 -11.33
CA SER A 208 22.56 21.99 -10.04
C SER A 208 23.94 21.94 -9.40
N HIS A 209 24.41 23.00 -8.75
CA HIS A 209 25.69 22.95 -8.02
C HIS A 209 25.59 22.19 -6.69
N ALA A 210 24.39 22.05 -6.11
CA ALA A 210 24.18 21.45 -4.79
C ALA A 210 23.50 20.07 -4.80
N HIS A 211 22.76 19.73 -5.85
CA HIS A 211 21.92 18.52 -5.88
C HIS A 211 22.31 17.59 -7.03
N SER A 212 22.08 16.29 -6.85
CA SER A 212 22.06 15.31 -7.94
C SER A 212 20.64 15.25 -8.50
N LEU A 213 20.48 15.30 -9.82
CA LEU A 213 19.21 15.05 -10.47
C LEU A 213 19.09 13.56 -10.78
N ILE A 214 18.06 12.91 -10.26
CA ILE A 214 17.64 11.58 -10.70
C ILE A 214 16.49 11.75 -11.68
N GLN A 215 16.64 11.21 -12.88
CA GLN A 215 15.59 11.19 -13.89
C GLN A 215 15.08 9.77 -14.08
N ILE A 216 13.77 9.59 -13.97
CA ILE A 216 13.10 8.30 -14.09
C ILE A 216 12.04 8.40 -15.17
N GLN A 217 12.12 7.50 -16.14
CA GLN A 217 11.09 7.29 -17.14
C GLN A 217 10.60 5.85 -17.04
N CYS A 218 9.31 5.68 -16.77
CA CYS A 218 8.69 4.37 -16.54
C CYS A 218 7.22 4.39 -16.94
N HIS A 219 6.57 3.23 -16.94
CA HIS A 219 5.12 3.16 -17.09
C HIS A 219 4.45 3.50 -15.76
N ASP A 220 3.40 4.31 -15.83
CA ASP A 220 2.56 4.69 -14.72
C ASP A 220 1.91 3.45 -14.10
N HIS A 221 1.84 3.42 -12.78
CA HIS A 221 1.13 2.39 -12.06
C HIS A 221 0.74 2.89 -10.68
N LYS A 222 -0.31 2.30 -10.13
CA LYS A 222 -0.74 2.54 -8.77
C LYS A 222 0.44 2.27 -7.82
N GLY A 223 0.72 3.19 -6.90
CA GLY A 223 1.83 3.02 -5.95
C GLY A 223 3.22 3.47 -6.44
N LEU A 224 3.38 3.88 -7.71
CA LEU A 224 4.66 4.30 -8.29
C LEU A 224 5.45 5.30 -7.42
N LEU A 225 4.77 6.35 -6.94
CA LEU A 225 5.37 7.35 -6.06
C LEU A 225 5.86 6.74 -4.75
N TYR A 226 5.07 5.85 -4.16
CA TYR A 226 5.43 5.17 -2.92
C TYR A 226 6.68 4.31 -3.13
N ASP A 227 6.72 3.54 -4.22
CA ASP A 227 7.85 2.64 -4.52
C ASP A 227 9.16 3.43 -4.68
N ILE A 228 9.13 4.54 -5.42
CA ILE A 228 10.29 5.45 -5.58
C ILE A 228 10.72 6.08 -4.25
N MET A 229 9.78 6.68 -3.53
CA MET A 229 10.06 7.41 -2.29
C MET A 229 10.64 6.49 -1.22
N ARG A 230 10.06 5.29 -1.08
CA ARG A 230 10.54 4.25 -0.16
C ARG A 230 11.98 3.86 -0.51
N THR A 231 12.27 3.55 -1.77
CA THR A 231 13.63 3.16 -2.18
C THR A 231 14.65 4.25 -1.91
N LEU A 232 14.32 5.52 -2.16
CA LEU A 232 15.21 6.64 -1.85
C LEU A 232 15.44 6.79 -0.35
N LYS A 233 14.39 6.62 0.46
CA LYS A 233 14.51 6.64 1.92
C LYS A 233 15.37 5.51 2.44
N ASP A 234 15.19 4.28 1.95
CA ASP A 234 15.99 3.11 2.38
C ASP A 234 17.49 3.30 2.07
N TYR A 235 17.81 4.06 1.01
CA TYR A 235 19.19 4.45 0.66
C TYR A 235 19.69 5.71 1.38
N ASN A 236 18.92 6.27 2.32
CA ASN A 236 19.21 7.52 3.03
C ASN A 236 19.44 8.71 2.08
N ILE A 237 18.66 8.76 1.00
CA ILE A 237 18.68 9.83 0.02
C ILE A 237 17.52 10.76 0.31
N GLN A 238 17.85 12.02 0.60
CA GLN A 238 16.87 13.06 0.83
C GLN A 238 16.53 13.73 -0.50
N ILE A 239 15.25 13.83 -0.80
CA ILE A 239 14.78 14.61 -1.94
C ILE A 239 14.59 16.04 -1.48
N SER A 240 15.01 17.01 -2.28
CA SER A 240 14.83 18.44 -2.01
C SER A 240 13.73 19.04 -2.88
N TYR A 241 13.66 18.59 -4.14
CA TYR A 241 12.63 18.97 -5.09
C TYR A 241 12.29 17.78 -5.96
N GLY A 242 11.05 17.69 -6.41
CA GLY A 242 10.78 16.86 -7.56
C GLY A 242 9.50 17.21 -8.27
N ARG A 243 9.45 16.68 -9.49
CA ARG A 243 8.40 16.88 -10.46
C ARG A 243 7.99 15.54 -11.02
N PHE A 244 6.68 15.30 -11.03
CA PHE A 244 6.09 14.13 -11.65
C PHE A 244 5.17 14.59 -12.77
N ASN A 245 5.38 14.04 -13.95
CA ASN A 245 4.54 14.30 -15.12
C ASN A 245 4.06 12.95 -15.67
N ALA A 246 2.76 12.69 -15.56
CA ALA A 246 2.15 11.54 -16.21
C ALA A 246 1.58 11.95 -17.58
N ALA A 247 1.98 11.24 -18.62
CA ALA A 247 1.45 11.40 -19.97
C ALA A 247 0.17 10.57 -20.17
N GLU A 248 -0.59 10.88 -21.22
CA GLU A 248 -1.83 10.19 -21.55
C GLU A 248 -1.61 8.76 -22.04
N ASN A 249 -0.43 8.47 -22.60
CA ASN A 249 -0.05 7.14 -23.08
C ASN A 249 0.38 6.16 -21.97
N GLY A 250 0.18 6.54 -20.70
CA GLY A 250 0.59 5.72 -19.56
C GLY A 250 2.07 5.83 -19.20
N ASN A 251 2.88 6.63 -19.89
CA ASN A 251 4.28 6.86 -19.49
C ASN A 251 4.39 8.01 -18.49
N CYS A 252 5.28 7.86 -17.52
CA CYS A 252 5.60 8.86 -16.51
C CYS A 252 7.05 9.30 -16.64
N ASN A 253 7.26 10.61 -16.54
CA ASN A 253 8.56 11.25 -16.43
C ASN A 253 8.68 11.91 -15.07
N ILE A 254 9.75 11.60 -14.35
CA ILE A 254 9.94 11.99 -12.97
C ILE A 254 11.35 12.55 -12.83
N ASP A 255 11.45 13.77 -12.33
CA ASP A 255 12.70 14.48 -12.09
C ASP A 255 12.83 14.78 -10.60
N LEU A 256 13.86 14.24 -9.94
CA LEU A 256 14.09 14.39 -8.50
C LEU A 256 15.46 15.00 -8.23
N PHE A 257 15.49 16.18 -7.62
CA PHE A 257 16.71 16.77 -7.08
C PHE A 257 16.94 16.24 -5.68
N VAL A 258 18.04 15.53 -5.49
CA VAL A 258 18.35 14.81 -4.26
C VAL A 258 19.73 15.15 -3.71
N VAL A 259 19.90 14.86 -2.42
CA VAL A 259 21.17 14.90 -1.70
C VAL A 259 21.31 13.63 -0.84
N GLN A 260 22.55 13.25 -0.54
CA GLN A 260 22.84 12.23 0.47
C GLN A 260 22.55 12.78 1.88
N ASN A 261 22.56 11.91 2.89
CA ASN A 261 22.40 12.29 4.29
C ASN A 261 23.45 13.30 4.81
N ASP A 262 24.61 13.40 4.15
CA ASP A 262 25.64 14.42 4.45
C ASP A 262 25.37 15.78 3.77
N GLY A 263 24.25 15.92 3.06
CA GLY A 263 23.85 17.12 2.32
C GLY A 263 24.59 17.31 0.99
N LYS A 264 25.40 16.33 0.53
CA LYS A 264 26.16 16.44 -0.72
C LYS A 264 25.51 15.65 -1.86
N LYS A 265 25.93 15.98 -3.07
CA LYS A 265 25.63 15.20 -4.27
C LYS A 265 26.11 13.75 -4.18
N ILE A 266 25.45 12.87 -4.92
CA ILE A 266 25.91 11.51 -5.18
C ILE A 266 26.96 11.59 -6.29
N VAL A 267 28.25 11.68 -5.94
CA VAL A 267 29.35 11.76 -6.92
C VAL A 267 29.95 10.38 -7.23
N ASP A 268 29.87 9.46 -6.28
CA ASP A 268 30.40 8.11 -6.42
C ASP A 268 29.62 7.32 -7.47
N CYS A 269 30.33 6.86 -8.52
CA CYS A 269 29.74 6.15 -9.65
C CYS A 269 29.15 4.79 -9.26
N ASN A 270 29.73 4.10 -8.27
CA ASN A 270 29.20 2.82 -7.80
C ASN A 270 27.90 3.02 -7.03
N LYS A 271 27.82 4.06 -6.19
CA LYS A 271 26.56 4.44 -5.51
C LYS A 271 25.47 4.82 -6.51
N GLN A 272 25.80 5.61 -7.54
CA GLN A 272 24.85 5.96 -8.60
C GLN A 272 24.35 4.72 -9.33
N LYS A 273 25.25 3.81 -9.74
CA LYS A 273 24.88 2.56 -10.41
C LYS A 273 23.99 1.68 -9.52
N ALA A 274 24.37 1.47 -8.26
CA ALA A 274 23.60 0.67 -7.31
C ALA A 274 22.19 1.24 -7.09
N LEU A 275 22.08 2.56 -6.91
CA LEU A 275 20.79 3.23 -6.78
C LEU A 275 19.92 3.09 -8.04
N CYS A 276 20.50 3.33 -9.22
CA CYS A 276 19.80 3.18 -10.49
C CYS A 276 19.30 1.76 -10.72
N SER A 277 20.15 0.75 -10.46
CA SER A 277 19.76 -0.66 -10.56
C SER A 277 18.63 -0.99 -9.60
N ARG A 278 18.72 -0.51 -8.34
CA ARG A 278 17.65 -0.71 -7.35
C ARG A 278 16.34 -0.08 -7.80
N LEU A 279 16.35 1.19 -8.21
CA LEU A 279 15.14 1.86 -8.69
C LEU A 279 14.53 1.12 -9.88
N ARG A 280 15.33 0.67 -10.85
CA ARG A 280 14.80 -0.11 -12.00
C ARG A 280 14.13 -1.41 -11.57
N MET A 281 14.72 -2.13 -10.62
CA MET A 281 14.15 -3.37 -10.09
C MET A 281 12.78 -3.11 -9.44
N GLU A 282 12.69 -2.11 -8.57
CA GLU A 282 11.44 -1.76 -7.85
C GLU A 282 10.35 -1.25 -8.79
N LEU A 283 10.73 -0.56 -9.87
CA LEU A 283 9.80 -0.07 -10.90
C LEU A 283 9.30 -1.18 -11.84
N SER A 284 10.06 -2.27 -11.98
CA SER A 284 9.72 -3.36 -12.91
C SER A 284 8.89 -4.46 -12.25
N CYS A 285 9.12 -4.74 -10.97
CA CYS A 285 8.46 -5.81 -10.22
C CYS A 285 8.12 -5.34 -8.79
N SER A 286 7.26 -4.32 -8.65
CA SER A 286 6.93 -3.73 -7.33
C SER A 286 6.19 -4.68 -6.38
N LEU A 287 5.47 -5.67 -6.93
CA LEU A 287 4.69 -6.67 -6.20
C LEU A 287 4.84 -8.03 -6.87
N GLN A 288 4.91 -9.10 -6.09
CA GLN A 288 4.88 -10.47 -6.60
C GLN A 288 3.53 -11.10 -6.31
N VAL A 289 2.94 -11.76 -7.31
CA VAL A 289 1.63 -12.41 -7.22
C VAL A 289 1.80 -13.85 -7.67
N ASN A 290 1.66 -14.76 -6.73
CA ASN A 290 1.84 -16.19 -6.94
C ASN A 290 0.60 -16.95 -6.49
N LEU A 291 0.26 -18.00 -7.22
CA LEU A 291 -0.84 -18.89 -6.86
C LEU A 291 -0.25 -20.28 -6.65
N ILE A 292 -0.38 -20.82 -5.43
CA ILE A 292 0.19 -22.11 -5.05
C ILE A 292 -0.91 -23.11 -4.68
N SER A 293 -0.63 -24.39 -4.85
CA SER A 293 -1.52 -25.47 -4.40
C SER A 293 -1.12 -25.91 -3.00
N ARG A 294 -2.08 -26.01 -2.08
CA ARG A 294 -1.90 -26.45 -0.70
C ARG A 294 -2.78 -27.69 -0.45
N GLY A 295 -2.36 -28.83 -0.99
CA GLY A 295 -3.21 -30.02 -1.00
C GLY A 295 -4.39 -29.83 -1.97
N PRO A 296 -5.66 -30.00 -1.54
CA PRO A 296 -6.82 -29.72 -2.37
C PRO A 296 -7.07 -28.21 -2.55
N ASP A 297 -6.63 -27.40 -1.60
CA ASP A 297 -6.93 -25.98 -1.59
C ASP A 297 -5.96 -25.15 -2.43
N THR A 298 -6.45 -24.01 -2.93
CA THR A 298 -5.63 -22.99 -3.61
C THR A 298 -5.33 -21.82 -2.69
N GLU A 299 -4.06 -21.40 -2.63
CA GLU A 299 -3.61 -20.24 -1.87
C GLU A 299 -2.98 -19.19 -2.80
N LEU A 300 -3.53 -17.97 -2.78
CA LEU A 300 -2.98 -16.80 -3.42
C LEU A 300 -2.00 -16.12 -2.47
N ILE A 301 -0.79 -15.88 -2.92
CA ILE A 301 0.27 -15.20 -2.19
C ILE A 301 0.60 -13.92 -2.94
N VAL A 302 0.39 -12.78 -2.29
CA VAL A 302 0.89 -11.49 -2.78
C VAL A 302 1.98 -11.03 -1.84
N ALA A 303 3.19 -10.83 -2.35
CA ALA A 303 4.30 -10.30 -1.59
C ALA A 303 4.56 -8.85 -1.95
N ASN A 304 4.44 -7.99 -0.94
CA ASN A 304 4.75 -6.59 -1.03
C ASN A 304 6.01 -6.28 -0.23
N PRO A 305 7.05 -5.69 -0.82
CA PRO A 305 8.19 -5.33 -0.04
C PRO A 305 7.92 -4.10 0.84
N VAL A 306 8.46 -4.14 2.06
CA VAL A 306 8.15 -3.16 3.11
C VAL A 306 9.25 -2.10 3.15
N GLU A 307 8.87 -0.88 3.55
CA GLU A 307 9.83 0.14 3.93
C GLU A 307 10.58 -0.27 5.21
N LEU A 308 11.83 0.15 5.41
CA LEU A 308 12.55 -0.09 6.67
C LEU A 308 11.83 0.43 7.94
N SER A 309 10.85 1.34 7.78
CA SER A 309 10.00 1.80 8.89
C SER A 309 8.86 0.83 9.26
N GLY A 310 8.76 -0.30 8.55
CA GLY A 310 7.74 -1.32 8.73
C GLY A 310 6.40 -1.01 8.06
N LYS A 311 6.29 0.08 7.28
CA LYS A 311 5.05 0.39 6.55
C LYS A 311 5.06 -0.31 5.19
N GLY A 312 3.99 -1.06 4.92
CA GLY A 312 3.72 -1.68 3.62
C GLY A 312 3.06 -0.72 2.63
N ARG A 313 2.95 -1.16 1.38
CA ARG A 313 2.25 -0.42 0.33
C ARG A 313 0.76 -0.33 0.68
N PRO A 314 0.15 0.87 0.61
CA PRO A 314 -1.24 1.03 0.99
C PRO A 314 -2.20 0.31 0.03
N LEU A 315 -3.34 -0.13 0.55
CA LEU A 315 -4.48 -0.69 -0.20
C LEU A 315 -4.23 -2.03 -0.91
N VAL A 316 -3.12 -2.73 -0.66
CA VAL A 316 -2.84 -4.03 -1.30
C VAL A 316 -3.97 -5.04 -1.02
N PHE A 317 -4.40 -5.21 0.24
CA PHE A 317 -5.50 -6.12 0.56
C PHE A 317 -6.86 -5.69 -0.04
N TYR A 318 -7.10 -4.37 -0.11
CA TYR A 318 -8.30 -3.83 -0.77
C TYR A 318 -8.33 -4.24 -2.26
N ASP A 319 -7.21 -4.12 -2.96
CA ASP A 319 -7.11 -4.49 -4.38
C ASP A 319 -7.24 -5.99 -4.59
N ILE A 320 -6.65 -6.81 -3.71
CA ILE A 320 -6.79 -8.27 -3.76
C ILE A 320 -8.28 -8.66 -3.61
N THR A 321 -8.95 -8.15 -2.59
CA THR A 321 -10.38 -8.45 -2.36
C THR A 321 -11.26 -7.93 -3.49
N LEU A 322 -10.93 -6.79 -4.10
CA LEU A 322 -11.65 -6.24 -5.26
C LEU A 322 -11.50 -7.11 -6.50
N ALA A 323 -10.26 -7.53 -6.81
CA ALA A 323 -9.98 -8.40 -7.94
C ALA A 323 -10.74 -9.73 -7.81
N LEU A 324 -10.67 -10.36 -6.63
CA LEU A 324 -11.36 -11.62 -6.35
C LEU A 324 -12.89 -11.46 -6.38
N LYS A 325 -13.43 -10.32 -5.91
CA LYS A 325 -14.85 -9.98 -6.06
C LYS A 325 -15.28 -9.91 -7.53
N ILE A 326 -14.48 -9.28 -8.41
CA ILE A 326 -14.78 -9.17 -9.85
C ILE A 326 -14.74 -10.54 -10.52
N LEU A 327 -13.77 -11.37 -10.14
CA LEU A 327 -13.64 -12.75 -10.60
C LEU A 327 -14.70 -13.69 -9.99
N LYS A 328 -15.50 -13.20 -9.03
CA LYS A 328 -16.49 -13.98 -8.27
C LYS A 328 -15.87 -15.16 -7.50
N ILE A 329 -14.65 -14.99 -7.00
CA ILE A 329 -13.95 -15.97 -6.17
C ILE A 329 -14.17 -15.63 -4.70
N ARG A 330 -14.46 -16.66 -3.89
CA ARG A 330 -14.65 -16.52 -2.44
C ARG A 330 -13.32 -16.58 -1.71
N ILE A 331 -13.28 -15.91 -0.55
CA ILE A 331 -12.12 -15.88 0.33
C ILE A 331 -12.55 -16.51 1.65
N PHE A 332 -11.84 -17.55 2.08
CA PHE A 332 -12.15 -18.27 3.33
C PHE A 332 -11.27 -17.82 4.50
N LEU A 333 -10.03 -17.46 4.20
CA LEU A 333 -9.05 -17.02 5.18
C LEU A 333 -8.09 -16.07 4.48
N ALA A 334 -7.70 -14.98 5.15
CA ALA A 334 -6.51 -14.26 4.75
C ALA A 334 -5.65 -13.84 5.93
N GLU A 335 -4.35 -13.97 5.76
CA GLU A 335 -3.32 -13.66 6.74
C GLU A 335 -2.35 -12.67 6.13
N ILE A 336 -2.03 -11.61 6.89
CA ILE A 336 -1.07 -10.59 6.48
C ILE A 336 0.08 -10.66 7.47
N GLY A 337 1.16 -11.28 7.04
CA GLY A 337 2.35 -11.56 7.85
C GLY A 337 3.55 -10.76 7.37
N ARG A 338 4.53 -10.59 8.25
CA ARG A 338 5.83 -10.04 7.88
C ARG A 338 6.87 -11.15 7.84
N HIS A 339 7.68 -11.13 6.79
CA HIS A 339 8.69 -12.14 6.51
C HIS A 339 9.98 -11.47 6.10
N VAL A 340 11.09 -11.91 6.69
CA VAL A 340 12.42 -11.52 6.23
C VAL A 340 12.89 -12.59 5.25
N VAL A 341 13.18 -12.19 4.02
CA VAL A 341 13.72 -13.06 2.98
C VAL A 341 14.95 -12.35 2.41
N GLY A 342 16.10 -13.00 2.44
CA GLY A 342 17.37 -12.36 2.12
C GLY A 342 17.71 -11.26 3.12
N ASP A 343 17.98 -10.05 2.62
CA ASP A 343 18.23 -8.84 3.41
C ASP A 343 17.00 -7.92 3.53
N ARG A 344 15.82 -8.42 3.12
CA ARG A 344 14.62 -7.60 2.92
C ARG A 344 13.41 -8.10 3.73
N GLU A 345 12.65 -7.14 4.26
CA GLU A 345 11.35 -7.39 4.88
C GLU A 345 10.22 -7.30 3.85
N TRP A 346 9.34 -8.28 3.87
CA TRP A 346 8.18 -8.44 2.99
C TRP A 346 6.91 -8.55 3.83
N GLU A 347 5.87 -7.84 3.42
CA GLU A 347 4.52 -7.99 3.90
C GLU A 347 3.80 -8.91 2.92
N VAL A 348 3.49 -10.11 3.40
CA VAL A 348 2.94 -11.18 2.57
C VAL A 348 1.47 -11.37 2.92
N TYR A 349 0.65 -11.28 1.89
CA TYR A 349 -0.78 -11.48 1.93
C TYR A 349 -1.07 -12.90 1.44
N ARG A 350 -1.44 -13.78 2.36
CA ARG A 350 -1.81 -15.16 2.07
C ARG A 350 -3.31 -15.27 2.09
N VAL A 351 -3.93 -15.60 0.95
CA VAL A 351 -5.39 -15.64 0.78
C VAL A 351 -5.80 -17.03 0.34
N HIS A 352 -6.61 -17.68 1.17
CA HIS A 352 -7.13 -19.02 0.94
C HIS A 352 -8.43 -18.96 0.12
N LEU A 353 -8.40 -19.56 -1.07
CA LEU A 353 -9.51 -19.54 -2.03
C LEU A 353 -10.36 -20.82 -2.00
N GLY A 354 -9.94 -21.85 -1.27
CA GLY A 354 -10.65 -23.13 -1.12
C GLY A 354 -10.38 -24.14 -2.25
N ASP A 355 -11.12 -25.24 -2.21
CA ASP A 355 -11.09 -26.37 -3.17
C ASP A 355 -12.19 -26.19 -4.22
N ASP A 356 -11.93 -25.33 -5.20
CA ASP A 356 -12.73 -25.27 -6.43
C ASP A 356 -11.89 -25.84 -7.58
N HIS A 357 -12.24 -27.03 -8.06
CA HIS A 357 -11.56 -27.68 -9.19
C HIS A 357 -11.52 -26.80 -10.47
N GLU A 358 -12.44 -25.82 -10.60
CA GLU A 358 -12.47 -24.82 -11.68
C GLU A 358 -11.36 -23.75 -11.59
N LEU A 359 -10.71 -23.59 -10.43
CA LEU A 359 -9.60 -22.63 -10.25
C LEU A 359 -8.31 -23.10 -10.95
N CYS A 360 -8.17 -24.40 -11.23
CA CYS A 360 -6.97 -24.96 -11.84
C CYS A 360 -6.79 -24.53 -13.31
N GLU A 361 -7.89 -24.37 -14.07
CA GLU A 361 -7.86 -23.90 -15.46
C GLU A 361 -7.77 -22.36 -15.60
N SER A 362 -7.80 -21.64 -14.48
CA SER A 362 -7.88 -20.17 -14.43
C SER A 362 -6.75 -19.50 -13.63
N ARG A 363 -5.72 -20.25 -13.22
CA ARG A 363 -4.59 -19.74 -12.40
C ARG A 363 -3.96 -18.48 -12.98
N ASP A 364 -3.58 -18.51 -14.26
CA ASP A 364 -2.94 -17.37 -14.93
C ASP A 364 -3.88 -16.17 -15.00
N LYS A 365 -5.18 -16.40 -15.19
CA LYS A 365 -6.19 -15.33 -15.22
C LYS A 365 -6.35 -14.67 -13.85
N ILE A 366 -6.28 -15.44 -12.77
CA ILE A 366 -6.34 -14.93 -11.40
C ILE A 366 -5.11 -14.07 -11.12
N VAL A 367 -3.91 -14.60 -11.38
CA VAL A 367 -2.65 -13.88 -11.20
C VAL A 367 -2.64 -12.60 -12.03
N GLU A 368 -3.01 -12.65 -13.30
CA GLU A 368 -3.06 -11.49 -14.19
C GLU A 368 -4.07 -10.46 -13.69
N ALA A 369 -5.28 -10.86 -13.32
CA ALA A 369 -6.32 -9.94 -12.86
C ALA A 369 -5.97 -9.27 -11.52
N VAL A 370 -5.41 -10.03 -10.57
CA VAL A 370 -4.92 -9.49 -9.29
C VAL A 370 -3.75 -8.52 -9.53
N THR A 371 -2.80 -8.89 -10.40
CA THR A 371 -1.67 -8.03 -10.78
C THR A 371 -2.14 -6.73 -11.41
N LYS A 372 -3.06 -6.80 -12.39
CA LYS A 372 -3.66 -5.63 -13.03
C LYS A 372 -4.35 -4.72 -12.01
N MET A 373 -5.09 -5.28 -11.05
CA MET A 373 -5.74 -4.49 -10.01
C MET A 373 -4.74 -3.78 -9.10
N LEU A 374 -3.71 -4.50 -8.63
CA LEU A 374 -2.66 -3.97 -7.77
C LEU A 374 -1.83 -2.87 -8.44
N MET A 375 -1.59 -3.01 -9.75
CA MET A 375 -0.85 -2.06 -10.57
C MET A 375 -1.72 -0.95 -11.14
N GLY A 376 -3.05 -1.05 -11.04
CA GLY A 376 -3.99 -0.10 -11.66
C GLY A 376 -3.95 -0.13 -13.19
N TRP A 377 -3.61 -1.27 -13.77
CA TRP A 377 -3.65 -1.49 -15.22
C TRP A 377 -5.07 -1.93 -15.63
N HIS A 378 -5.65 -1.26 -16.61
CA HIS A 378 -7.04 -1.45 -17.04
C HIS A 378 -7.14 -1.75 -18.53
#